data_AF-A0A947W093-F1
#
_entry.id   AF-A0A947W093-F1
#
_cell.length_a   1.000
_cell.length_b   1.000
_cell.length_c   1.000
_cell.angle_alpha   90.00
_cell.angle_beta   90.00
_cell.angle_gamma   90.00
#
_symmetry.space_group_name_H-M   'P 1'
#
loop_
_entity.id
_entity.type
_entity.pdbx_description
1 polymer ?
#
loop_
_entity_poly.entity_id
_entity_poly.type
_entity_poly.pdbx_seq_one_letter_code
_entity_poly.pdbx_strand_id
1 'polypeptide(L)' 'MIKNFKHKGLKNFYETGSKQGVKPEHATRLRLILARLDAIAIIEDMNLPGLGLHPLKGSLKTFWSVSV' A
#
# COMPACT_ATOMS: atom_id res chain seq x y z
N MET A 1 0.09 -11.20 -3.48
CA MET A 1 -1.35 -11.15 -3.12
C MET A 1 -1.51 -10.58 -1.72
N ILE A 2 -2.27 -9.49 -1.56
CA ILE A 2 -2.51 -8.87 -0.25
C ILE A 2 -3.40 -9.78 0.60
N LYS A 3 -2.96 -10.10 1.84
CA LYS A 3 -3.63 -11.07 2.71
C LYS A 3 -4.60 -10.45 3.72
N ASN A 4 -4.27 -9.28 4.23
CA ASN A 4 -5.07 -8.62 5.25
C ASN A 4 -4.94 -7.09 5.13
N PHE A 5 -5.93 -6.40 5.68
CA PHE A 5 -5.98 -4.96 5.76
C PHE A 5 -6.34 -4.54 7.17
N LYS A 6 -5.51 -3.70 7.79
CA LYS A 6 -5.86 -3.01 9.04
C LYS A 6 -6.84 -1.85 8.79
N HIS A 7 -6.72 -1.18 7.63
CA HIS A 7 -7.52 -0.01 7.28
C HIS A 7 -8.73 -0.40 6.41
N LYS A 8 -9.95 -0.25 6.95
CA LYS A 8 -11.20 -0.64 6.26
C LYS A 8 -11.40 0.08 4.91
N GLY A 9 -11.07 1.37 4.83
CA GLY A 9 -11.16 2.14 3.58
C GLY A 9 -10.21 1.64 2.48
N LEU A 10 -9.00 1.19 2.82
CA LEU A 10 -8.05 0.63 1.84
C LEU A 10 -8.54 -0.73 1.35
N LYS A 11 -9.09 -1.56 2.25
CA LYS A 11 -9.72 -2.82 1.89
C LYS A 11 -10.85 -2.61 0.88
N ASN A 12 -11.78 -1.71 1.19
CA ASN A 12 -12.90 -1.42 0.30
C ASN A 12 -12.45 -0.86 -1.05
N PHE A 13 -11.48 0.07 -1.03
CA PHE A 13 -10.91 0.62 -2.26
C PHE A 13 -10.22 -0.44 -3.12
N TYR A 14 -9.51 -1.38 -2.50
CA TYR A 14 -8.88 -2.52 -3.17
C TYR A 14 -9.91 -3.46 -3.80
N GLU A 15 -10.94 -3.84 -3.05
CA GLU A 15 -11.92 -4.85 -3.46
C GLU A 15 -12.94 -4.32 -4.48
N THR A 16 -13.39 -3.08 -4.34
CA THR A 16 -14.52 -2.53 -5.13
C THR A 16 -14.15 -1.32 -5.97
N GLY A 17 -13.00 -0.69 -5.71
CA GLY A 17 -12.65 0.60 -6.29
C GLY A 17 -13.36 1.80 -5.66
N SER A 18 -14.21 1.60 -4.65
CA SER A 18 -14.90 2.69 -3.96
C SER A 18 -13.91 3.61 -3.24
N LYS A 19 -13.99 4.92 -3.54
CA LYS A 19 -13.15 5.94 -2.89
C LYS A 19 -13.62 6.31 -1.48
N GLN A 20 -14.71 5.71 -0.99
CA GLN A 20 -15.19 5.94 0.37
C GLN A 20 -14.16 5.43 1.39
N GLY A 21 -13.73 6.31 2.30
CA GLY A 21 -12.75 5.97 3.34
C GLY A 21 -11.28 6.08 2.89
N VAL A 22 -11.00 6.66 1.72
CA VAL A 22 -9.66 7.11 1.31
C VAL A 22 -9.75 8.56 0.83
N LYS A 23 -8.62 9.28 0.79
CA LYS A 23 -8.59 10.62 0.19
C LYS A 23 -8.70 10.51 -1.34
N PRO A 24 -9.67 11.16 -2.00
CA PRO A 24 -9.85 11.05 -3.45
C PRO A 24 -8.62 11.46 -4.27
N GLU A 25 -7.88 12.47 -3.79
CA GLU A 25 -6.63 12.96 -4.40
C GLU A 25 -5.54 11.87 -4.47
N HIS A 26 -5.54 10.93 -3.52
CA HIS A 26 -4.58 9.84 -3.47
C HIS A 26 -5.04 8.59 -4.21
N ALA A 27 -6.28 8.54 -4.74
CA ALA A 27 -6.87 7.31 -5.27
C ALA A 27 -6.02 6.69 -6.38
N THR A 28 -5.51 7.48 -7.31
CA THR A 28 -4.65 6.99 -8.41
C THR A 28 -3.37 6.34 -7.87
N ARG A 29 -2.72 7.00 -6.91
CA ARG A 29 -1.46 6.51 -6.33
C ARG A 29 -1.65 5.30 -5.42
N LEU A 30 -2.71 5.30 -4.61
CA LEU A 30 -3.11 4.13 -3.82
C LEU A 30 -3.38 2.92 -4.71
N ARG A 31 -4.04 3.10 -5.87
CA ARG A 31 -4.30 2.02 -6.81
C ARG A 31 -3.01 1.41 -7.36
N LEU A 32 -2.04 2.26 -7.71
CA LEU A 32 -0.71 1.81 -8.15
C LEU A 32 0.02 1.02 -7.06
N ILE A 33 0.05 1.54 -5.83
CA ILE A 33 0.72 0.89 -4.69
C ILE A 33 0.07 -0.46 -4.39
N LEU A 34 -1.26 -0.51 -4.30
CA LEU A 34 -2.00 -1.73 -3.99
C LEU A 34 -1.85 -2.79 -5.09
N ALA A 35 -1.89 -2.39 -6.36
CA ALA A 35 -1.66 -3.30 -7.48
C ALA A 35 -0.24 -3.88 -7.44
N ARG A 36 0.77 -3.06 -7.12
CA ARG A 36 2.15 -3.55 -7.00
C ARG A 36 2.29 -4.51 -5.82
N LEU A 37 1.80 -4.14 -4.63
CA LEU A 37 1.78 -5.01 -3.44
C LEU A 37 1.07 -6.35 -3.67
N ASP A 38 0.03 -6.35 -4.51
CA ASP A 38 -0.65 -7.59 -4.85
C ASP A 38 0.19 -8.50 -5.77
N ALA A 39 1.06 -7.93 -6.61
CA ALA A 39 1.88 -8.65 -7.57
C ALA A 39 3.33 -8.96 -7.10
N ILE A 40 3.83 -8.34 -6.03
CA ILE A 40 5.23 -8.52 -5.60
C ILE A 40 5.54 -9.96 -5.18
N ALA A 41 6.76 -10.40 -5.47
CA ALA A 41 7.31 -11.66 -4.98
C ALA A 41 8.26 -11.42 -3.80
N ILE A 42 8.99 -10.29 -3.82
CA ILE A 42 9.97 -9.88 -2.80
C ILE A 42 9.77 -8.40 -2.44
N ILE A 43 10.39 -7.92 -1.36
CA ILE A 43 10.16 -6.55 -0.86
C ILE A 43 10.77 -5.49 -1.80
N GLU A 44 11.87 -5.83 -2.45
CA GLU A 44 12.60 -4.98 -3.39
C GLU A 44 11.74 -4.59 -4.60
N ASP A 45 10.72 -5.39 -4.93
CA ASP A 45 9.74 -5.07 -5.96
C ASP A 45 8.97 -3.77 -5.68
N MET A 46 8.90 -3.35 -4.40
CA MET A 46 8.28 -2.09 -3.98
C MET A 46 9.24 -0.89 -4.03
N ASN A 47 10.53 -1.09 -4.33
CA ASN A 47 11.53 -0.03 -4.38
C ASN A 47 11.47 0.78 -5.70
N LEU A 48 10.27 1.24 -6.06
CA LEU A 48 10.04 2.04 -7.26
C LEU A 48 10.33 3.52 -6.98
N PRO A 49 10.81 4.28 -7.98
CA PRO A 49 11.05 5.70 -7.85
C PRO A 49 9.84 6.45 -7.28
N GLY A 50 10.10 7.28 -6.27
CA GLY A 50 9.07 8.07 -5.60
C GLY A 50 8.18 7.31 -4.62
N LEU A 51 8.25 5.98 -4.49
CA LEU A 51 7.52 5.25 -3.44
C LEU A 51 8.21 5.35 -2.07
N GLY A 52 9.51 5.66 -2.03
CA GLY A 52 10.22 5.90 -0.76
C GLY A 52 10.20 4.69 0.16
N LEU A 53 10.46 3.50 -0.38
CA LEU A 53 10.50 2.26 0.40
C LEU A 53 11.52 2.36 1.53
N HIS A 54 11.09 2.13 2.77
CA HIS A 54 11.99 2.07 3.93
C HIS A 54 11.47 1.13 5.01
N PRO A 55 12.37 0.49 5.78
CA PRO A 55 11.98 -0.29 6.95
C PRO A 55 11.57 0.64 8.10
N LEU A 56 10.57 0.21 8.88
CA LEU A 56 10.16 0.93 10.08
C LEU A 56 11.04 0.53 11.28
N LYS A 57 10.95 1.31 12.37
CA LYS A 57 11.74 1.12 13.60
C LYS A 57 10.83 0.87 14.81
N GLY A 58 11.43 0.50 15.94
CA GLY A 58 10.72 0.30 17.21
C GLY A 58 9.79 -0.91 17.18
N SER A 59 8.54 -0.74 17.63
CA SER A 59 7.52 -1.79 17.65
C SER A 59 7.12 -2.29 16.26
N LEU A 60 7.46 -1.54 15.20
CA LEU A 60 7.16 -1.87 13.81
C LEU A 60 8.40 -2.34 13.03
N LYS A 61 9.48 -2.76 13.70
CA LYS A 61 10.75 -3.16 13.05
C LYS A 61 10.65 -4.26 11.96
N THR A 62 9.56 -5.01 11.93
CA THR A 62 9.28 -6.05 10.92
C THR A 62 8.44 -5.55 9.75
N PHE A 63 8.03 -4.27 9.77
CA PHE A 63 7.19 -3.65 8.76
C PHE A 63 8.01 -2.73 7.85
N TRP A 64 7.47 -2.56 6.64
CA TRP A 64 7.97 -1.66 5.62
C TRP A 64 6.92 -0.61 5.29
N SER A 65 7.37 0.54 4.80
CA SER A 65 6.50 1.66 4.45
C SER A 65 6.86 2.20 3.07
N VAL A 66 5.83 2.67 2.37
CA VAL A 66 5.91 3.45 1.13
C VAL A 66 5.03 4.69 1.28
N SER A 67 5.39 5.75 0.57
CA SER A 67 4.68 7.03 0.60
C SER A 67 3.51 7.05 -0.38
N VAL A 68 2.40 7.64 0.05
CA VAL A 68 1.25 7.99 -0.79
C VAL A 68 1.29 9.48 -1.07
#